data_AF-A0A538DAQ7-F1
#
_entry.id   AF-A0A538DAQ7-F1
#
_cell.length_a   1.000
_cell.length_b   1.000
_cell.length_c   1.000
_cell.angle_alpha   90.00
_cell.angle_beta   90.00
_cell.angle_gamma   90.00
#
_symmetry.space_group_name_H-M   'P 1'
#
loop_
_entity.id
_entity.type
_entity.pdbx_description
1 polymer ?
#
loop_
_entity_poly.entity_id
_entity_poly.type
_entity_poly.pdbx_seq_one_letter_code
_entity_poly.pdbx_strand_id
1 'polypeptide(L)'
;MSSVAEIVESRELIVNLTLRELRGRYKRSVLGWTWSLLNQLSTVVIYSIVFGVLLNGNSNAPTGDPSHLKNFTVFLLCGLLPWNFFGTTLNGAMGVLTGNAGLIRKVYFPREDLVLSFVASGLVTFFIEMGVLLVILVVYGNNIWPWIPAMLLLMGVQSVFVTGFSLGLAVLNVYFRDLQYLFGNILLQAWFFL
;
A
#
# COMPACT_ATOMS: atom_id res chain seq x y z
N MET A 1 -32.29 -2.45 6.83
CA MET A 1 -31.71 -1.10 7.03
C MET A 1 -30.39 -1.13 6.30
N SER A 2 -30.11 -0.18 5.41
CA SER A 2 -29.04 -0.33 4.40
C SER A 2 -27.67 -0.46 5.09
N SER A 3 -26.87 -1.47 4.70
CA SER A 3 -25.52 -1.70 5.24
C SER A 3 -24.63 -0.45 5.20
N VAL A 4 -24.89 0.45 4.25
CA VAL A 4 -24.19 1.75 4.10
C VAL A 4 -24.52 2.72 5.25
N ALA A 5 -25.73 2.69 5.81
CA ALA A 5 -26.11 3.55 6.94
C ALA A 5 -25.43 3.10 8.25
N GLU A 6 -25.31 1.80 8.48
CA GLU A 6 -24.59 1.24 9.65
C GLU A 6 -23.09 1.58 9.62
N ILE A 7 -22.47 1.59 8.44
CA ILE A 7 -21.06 1.99 8.24
C ILE A 7 -20.85 3.47 8.61
N VAL A 8 -21.80 4.34 8.27
CA VAL A 8 -21.74 5.78 8.58
C VAL A 8 -21.94 6.03 10.08
N GLU A 9 -22.81 5.26 10.73
CA GLU A 9 -23.05 5.33 12.17
C GLU A 9 -21.85 4.77 12.97
N SER A 10 -21.13 3.79 12.39
CA SER A 10 -19.95 3.14 12.98
C SER A 10 -18.62 3.85 12.65
N ARG A 11 -18.66 5.11 12.17
CA ARG A 11 -17.44 5.84 11.74
C ARG A 11 -16.40 5.98 12.85
N GLU A 12 -16.82 6.20 14.09
CA GLU A 12 -15.91 6.23 15.25
C GLU A 12 -15.26 4.87 15.51
N LEU A 13 -16.00 3.79 15.26
CA LEU A 13 -15.54 2.42 15.43
C LEU A 13 -14.49 2.08 14.37
N ILE A 14 -14.74 2.45 13.10
CA ILE A 14 -13.78 2.31 12.00
C ILE A 14 -12.49 3.10 12.31
N VAL A 15 -12.61 4.36 12.74
CA VAL A 15 -11.45 5.18 13.10
C VAL A 15 -10.65 4.56 14.25
N ASN A 16 -11.34 4.07 15.30
CA ASN A 16 -10.68 3.41 16.43
C ASN A 16 -10.00 2.10 16.03
N LEU A 17 -10.63 1.30 15.16
CA LEU A 17 -10.03 0.07 14.63
C LEU A 17 -8.84 0.38 13.73
N THR A 18 -8.94 1.37 12.84
CA THR A 18 -7.81 1.82 12.02
C THR A 18 -6.66 2.30 12.88
N LEU A 19 -6.93 3.12 13.90
CA LEU A 19 -5.91 3.55 14.87
C LEU A 19 -5.31 2.37 15.63
N ARG A 20 -6.11 1.35 15.96
CA ARG A 20 -5.64 0.13 16.61
C ARG A 20 -4.75 -0.69 15.69
N GLU A 21 -5.12 -0.84 14.43
CA GLU A 21 -4.33 -1.54 13.40
C GLU A 21 -3.01 -0.81 13.11
N LEU A 22 -3.05 0.52 12.94
CA LEU A 22 -1.84 1.36 12.85
C LEU A 22 -0.96 1.16 14.08
N ARG A 23 -1.52 1.34 15.28
CA ARG A 23 -0.76 1.12 16.52
C ARG A 23 -0.24 -0.32 16.59
N GLY A 24 -1.00 -1.32 16.17
CA GLY A 24 -0.61 -2.73 16.18
C GLY A 24 0.58 -3.02 15.27
N ARG A 25 0.59 -2.45 14.06
CA ARG A 25 1.72 -2.54 13.12
C ARG A 25 2.98 -1.87 13.66
N TYR A 26 2.85 -0.74 14.35
CA TYR A 26 4.00 0.06 14.79
C TYR A 26 4.43 -0.15 16.25
N LYS A 27 3.59 -0.75 17.12
CA LYS A 27 3.87 -0.92 18.57
C LYS A 27 4.98 -1.91 18.89
N ARG A 28 5.30 -2.85 17.99
CA ARG A 28 6.25 -3.94 18.26
C ARG A 28 7.64 -3.73 17.63
N SER A 29 7.88 -2.60 16.96
CA SER A 29 9.19 -2.31 16.37
C SER A 29 9.84 -1.11 17.05
N VAL A 30 11.09 -1.29 17.50
CA VAL A 30 11.92 -0.25 18.15
C VAL A 30 12.12 0.99 17.26
N LEU A 31 11.95 0.82 15.94
CA LEU A 31 12.05 1.87 14.92
C LEU A 31 10.70 2.27 14.31
N GLY A 32 9.58 1.65 14.73
CA GLY A 32 8.22 2.01 14.33
C GLY A 32 8.05 2.27 12.82
N TRP A 33 7.60 3.48 12.50
CA TRP A 33 7.28 4.00 11.16
C TRP A 33 8.52 4.16 10.26
N THR A 34 9.70 4.32 10.87
CA THR A 34 10.99 4.45 10.17
C THR A 34 11.36 3.17 9.42
N TRP A 35 10.78 2.00 9.73
CA TRP A 35 11.07 0.75 9.02
C TRP A 35 10.53 0.69 7.58
N SER A 36 9.30 1.16 7.32
CA SER A 36 8.78 1.24 5.95
C SER A 36 9.61 2.24 5.13
N LEU A 37 9.93 3.38 5.75
CA LEU A 37 10.86 4.38 5.21
C LEU A 37 12.26 3.80 4.90
N LEU A 38 12.82 3.02 5.82
CA LEU A 38 14.11 2.33 5.63
C LEU A 38 14.04 1.30 4.52
N ASN A 39 12.95 0.54 4.41
CA ASN A 39 12.78 -0.42 3.32
C ASN A 39 12.72 0.29 1.97
N GLN A 40 11.95 1.37 1.88
CA GLN A 40 11.84 2.15 0.66
C GLN A 40 13.18 2.79 0.28
N LEU A 41 13.87 3.42 1.23
CA LEU A 41 15.20 4.01 1.00
C LEU A 41 16.26 2.95 0.68
N SER A 42 16.21 1.78 1.33
CA SER A 42 17.12 0.68 1.01
C SER A 42 16.90 0.19 -0.41
N THR A 43 15.64 0.11 -0.84
CA THR A 43 15.28 -0.25 -2.22
C THR A 43 15.83 0.79 -3.21
N VAL A 44 15.74 2.09 -2.90
CA VAL A 44 16.38 3.16 -3.68
C VAL A 44 17.88 2.96 -3.77
N VAL A 45 18.55 2.77 -2.63
CA VAL A 45 20.01 2.66 -2.56
C VAL A 45 20.50 1.41 -3.26
N ILE A 46 19.87 0.26 -3.02
CA ILE A 46 20.21 -1.01 -3.66
C ILE A 46 20.04 -0.89 -5.17
N TYR A 47 18.90 -0.40 -5.66
CA TYR A 47 18.70 -0.24 -7.09
C TYR A 47 19.61 0.84 -7.70
N SER A 48 19.88 1.93 -7.00
CA SER A 48 20.82 2.96 -7.45
C SER A 48 22.24 2.40 -7.58
N ILE A 49 22.69 1.57 -6.64
CA ILE A 49 24.01 0.91 -6.70
C ILE A 49 24.03 -0.17 -7.78
N VAL A 50 23.02 -1.06 -7.81
CA VAL A 50 22.90 -2.14 -8.78
C VAL A 50 22.87 -1.58 -10.20
N PHE A 51 21.98 -0.64 -10.49
CA PHE A 51 21.88 -0.06 -11.84
C PHE A 51 22.97 0.98 -12.13
N GLY A 52 23.51 1.66 -11.12
CA GLY A 52 24.66 2.55 -11.29
C GLY A 52 25.94 1.81 -11.65
N VAL A 53 26.19 0.65 -11.03
CA VAL A 53 27.42 -0.14 -11.20
C VAL A 53 27.30 -1.18 -12.32
N LEU A 54 26.15 -1.84 -12.50
CA LEU A 54 25.99 -2.89 -13.52
C LEU A 54 25.64 -2.36 -14.92
N LEU A 55 24.96 -1.22 -15.05
CA LEU A 55 24.51 -0.72 -16.36
C LEU A 55 25.39 0.36 -17.00
N ASN A 56 26.42 0.91 -16.32
CA ASN A 56 27.25 2.02 -16.87
C ASN A 56 26.39 3.12 -17.54
N GLY A 57 25.21 3.42 -16.96
CA GLY A 57 24.03 3.65 -17.80
C GLY A 57 23.07 4.69 -17.28
N ASN A 58 23.55 5.85 -16.86
CA ASN A 58 22.74 7.08 -16.90
C ASN A 58 22.44 7.53 -18.35
N SER A 59 22.92 6.79 -19.36
CA SER A 59 22.86 7.08 -20.79
C SER A 59 21.61 6.56 -21.50
N ASN A 60 21.05 5.41 -21.08
CA ASN A 60 19.96 4.70 -21.79
C ASN A 60 18.62 4.69 -21.04
N ALA A 61 18.50 5.37 -19.89
CA ALA A 61 17.21 5.53 -19.23
C ALA A 61 16.30 6.43 -20.10
N PRO A 62 15.03 6.03 -20.36
CA PRO A 62 14.06 6.90 -21.00
C PRO A 62 14.00 8.23 -20.25
N THR A 63 14.16 9.34 -20.96
CA THR A 63 14.00 10.67 -20.36
C THR A 63 12.57 10.76 -19.86
N GLY A 64 12.38 10.85 -18.54
CA GLY A 64 11.03 10.96 -17.99
C GLY A 64 10.42 12.29 -18.43
N ASP A 65 9.42 12.25 -19.32
CA ASP A 65 8.62 13.42 -19.68
C ASP A 65 7.49 13.54 -18.65
N PRO A 66 7.39 14.64 -17.86
CA PRO A 66 7.94 16.00 -18.04
C PRO A 66 9.13 16.37 -17.13
N SER A 67 9.69 15.37 -16.47
CA SER A 67 10.70 15.50 -15.41
C SER A 67 12.12 15.77 -15.92
N HIS A 68 12.41 15.48 -17.19
CA HIS A 68 13.73 15.48 -17.83
C HIS A 68 14.86 14.73 -17.09
N LEU A 69 14.53 14.03 -16.01
CA LEU A 69 15.46 13.31 -15.15
C LEU A 69 15.79 11.95 -15.76
N LYS A 70 17.07 11.74 -16.06
CA LYS A 70 17.64 10.41 -16.36
C LYS A 70 17.95 9.70 -15.04
N ASN A 71 16.92 9.40 -14.24
CA ASN A 71 17.11 8.65 -13.00
C ASN A 71 16.17 7.45 -12.96
N PHE A 72 16.69 6.30 -13.40
CA PHE A 72 15.96 5.04 -13.46
C PHE A 72 15.43 4.61 -12.07
N THR A 73 16.15 4.94 -10.99
CA THR A 73 15.73 4.59 -9.63
C THR A 73 14.42 5.29 -9.25
N VAL A 74 14.27 6.57 -9.60
CA VAL A 74 13.04 7.33 -9.32
C VAL A 74 11.88 6.82 -10.18
N PHE A 75 12.14 6.51 -11.45
CA PHE A 75 11.15 5.89 -12.33
C PHE A 75 10.63 4.56 -11.78
N LEU A 76 11.54 3.68 -11.32
CA LEU A 76 11.17 2.39 -10.76
C LEU A 76 10.36 2.55 -9.47
N LEU A 77 10.73 3.49 -8.59
CA LEU A 77 9.97 3.78 -7.37
C LEU A 77 8.52 4.19 -7.64
N CYS A 78 8.29 5.00 -8.69
CA CYS A 78 6.95 5.44 -9.07
C CYS A 78 6.01 4.27 -9.36
N GLY A 79 6.51 3.18 -9.96
CA GLY A 79 5.72 1.96 -10.20
C GLY A 79 5.67 1.01 -9.00
N LEU A 80 6.80 0.89 -8.29
CA LEU A 80 6.96 -0.07 -7.20
C LEU A 80 6.14 0.30 -5.96
N LEU A 81 5.92 1.59 -5.69
CA LEU A 81 5.15 2.07 -4.56
C LEU A 81 3.65 1.69 -4.63
N PRO A 82 2.91 2.06 -5.71
CA PRO A 82 1.56 1.57 -5.92
C PRO A 82 1.46 0.05 -5.85
N TRP A 83 2.42 -0.66 -6.45
CA TRP A 83 2.42 -2.12 -6.45
C TRP A 83 2.58 -2.70 -5.04
N ASN A 84 3.52 -2.19 -4.25
CA ASN A 84 3.70 -2.61 -2.86
C ASN A 84 2.47 -2.34 -2.02
N PHE A 85 1.87 -1.15 -2.14
CA PHE A 85 0.62 -0.85 -1.46
C PHE A 85 -0.47 -1.86 -1.82
N PHE A 86 -0.64 -2.16 -3.11
CA PHE A 86 -1.61 -3.14 -3.60
C PHE A 86 -1.36 -4.54 -3.01
N GLY A 87 -0.15 -5.09 -3.19
CA GLY A 87 0.18 -6.44 -2.75
C GLY A 87 0.13 -6.62 -1.24
N THR A 88 0.73 -5.68 -0.49
CA THR A 88 0.76 -5.76 0.99
C THR A 88 -0.61 -5.56 1.62
N THR A 89 -1.43 -4.65 1.07
CA THR A 89 -2.78 -4.40 1.59
C THR A 89 -3.70 -5.56 1.28
N LEU A 90 -3.64 -6.15 0.08
CA LEU A 90 -4.44 -7.33 -0.27
C LEU A 90 -4.07 -8.55 0.56
N ASN A 91 -2.77 -8.86 0.65
CA ASN A 91 -2.29 -10.00 1.41
C ASN A 91 -2.68 -9.88 2.89
N GLY A 92 -2.50 -8.69 3.45
CA GLY A 92 -2.91 -8.41 4.81
C GLY A 92 -4.42 -8.49 5.02
N ALA A 93 -5.21 -7.89 4.13
CA ALA A 93 -6.68 -7.84 4.23
C ALA A 93 -7.31 -9.24 4.21
N MET A 94 -6.74 -10.18 3.44
CA MET A 94 -7.16 -11.59 3.45
C MET A 94 -7.14 -12.18 4.86
N GLY A 95 -6.11 -11.88 5.65
CA GLY A 95 -5.93 -12.42 7.00
C GLY A 95 -6.71 -11.69 8.10
N VAL A 96 -7.33 -10.54 7.82
CA VAL A 96 -7.93 -9.67 8.84
C VAL A 96 -9.12 -10.35 9.53
N LEU A 97 -10.01 -11.02 8.79
CA LEU A 97 -11.18 -11.66 9.38
C LEU A 97 -10.80 -12.86 10.26
N THR A 98 -9.85 -13.67 9.79
CA THR A 98 -9.41 -14.87 10.51
C THR A 98 -8.55 -14.50 11.73
N GLY A 99 -7.71 -13.46 11.63
CA GLY A 99 -6.90 -12.94 12.72
C GLY A 99 -7.71 -12.23 13.81
N ASN A 100 -8.80 -11.55 13.44
CA ASN A 100 -9.68 -10.85 14.40
C ASN A 100 -10.93 -11.67 14.81
N ALA A 101 -10.96 -12.98 14.54
CA ALA A 101 -12.10 -13.85 14.84
C ALA A 101 -12.56 -13.78 16.32
N GLY A 102 -11.64 -13.58 17.26
CA GLY A 102 -11.95 -13.43 18.68
C GLY A 102 -12.69 -12.12 19.03
N LEU A 103 -12.48 -11.05 18.25
CA LEU A 103 -13.20 -9.79 18.40
C LEU A 103 -14.59 -9.87 17.79
N ILE A 104 -14.70 -10.48 16.60
CA ILE A 104 -15.97 -10.70 15.88
C ILE A 104 -16.95 -11.51 16.73
N ARG A 105 -16.45 -12.48 17.52
CA ARG A 105 -17.29 -13.29 18.42
C ARG A 105 -17.75 -12.57 19.69
N LYS A 106 -17.09 -11.47 20.08
CA LYS A 106 -17.33 -10.77 21.35
C LYS A 106 -18.19 -9.51 21.21
N VAL A 107 -18.14 -8.86 20.05
CA VAL A 107 -18.87 -7.62 19.77
C VAL A 107 -19.49 -7.74 18.39
N TYR A 108 -20.77 -7.39 18.27
CA TYR A 108 -21.45 -7.34 16.98
C TYR A 108 -21.04 -6.07 16.23
N PHE A 109 -20.43 -6.24 15.06
CA PHE A 109 -20.18 -5.17 14.09
C PHE A 109 -20.11 -5.77 12.67
N PRO A 110 -20.44 -5.01 11.62
CA PRO A 110 -20.28 -5.44 10.24
C PRO A 110 -18.84 -5.88 9.95
N ARG A 111 -18.67 -7.08 9.39
CA ARG A 111 -17.36 -7.63 9.01
C ARG A 111 -16.61 -6.78 7.96
N GLU A 112 -17.34 -5.98 7.21
CA GLU A 112 -16.82 -5.04 6.21
C GLU A 112 -15.96 -3.95 6.87
N ASP A 113 -16.32 -3.51 8.08
CA ASP A 113 -15.60 -2.46 8.82
C ASP A 113 -14.17 -2.87 9.17
N LEU A 114 -13.92 -4.15 9.44
CA LEU A 114 -12.58 -4.65 9.70
C LEU A 114 -11.69 -4.54 8.45
N VAL A 115 -12.20 -4.98 7.30
CA VAL A 115 -11.46 -4.92 6.04
C VAL A 115 -11.21 -3.46 5.65
N LEU A 116 -12.24 -2.61 5.74
CA LEU A 116 -12.13 -1.18 5.48
C LEU A 116 -11.11 -0.52 6.42
N SER A 117 -11.13 -0.84 7.70
CA SER A 117 -10.19 -0.26 8.67
C SER A 117 -8.74 -0.61 8.37
N PHE A 118 -8.50 -1.82 7.84
CA PHE A 118 -7.17 -2.29 7.44
C PHE A 118 -6.70 -1.66 6.13
N VAL A 119 -7.60 -1.56 5.13
CA VAL A 119 -7.30 -0.86 3.87
C VAL A 119 -7.03 0.62 4.13
N ALA A 120 -7.80 1.26 5.02
CA ALA A 120 -7.56 2.64 5.46
C ALA A 120 -6.20 2.79 6.15
N SER A 121 -5.79 1.83 6.99
CA SER A 121 -4.44 1.81 7.59
C SER A 121 -3.34 1.68 6.53
N GLY A 122 -3.55 0.86 5.50
CA GLY A 122 -2.63 0.71 4.37
C GLY A 122 -2.54 2.01 3.57
N LEU A 123 -3.68 2.65 3.31
CA LEU A 123 -3.78 3.91 2.58
C LEU A 123 -3.01 5.02 3.29
N VAL A 124 -3.13 5.12 4.63
CA VAL A 124 -2.31 6.06 5.41
C VAL A 124 -0.82 5.80 5.16
N THR A 125 -0.37 4.54 5.21
CA THR A 125 1.04 4.20 4.95
C THR A 125 1.46 4.56 3.52
N PHE A 126 0.59 4.33 2.54
CA PHE A 126 0.83 4.69 1.14
C PHE A 126 0.96 6.20 0.92
N PHE A 127 0.13 7.02 1.58
CA PHE A 127 0.27 8.48 1.55
C PHE A 127 1.64 8.96 2.03
N ILE A 128 2.20 8.24 2.99
CA ILE A 128 3.47 8.58 3.61
C ILE A 128 4.60 8.22 2.65
N GLU A 129 4.58 7.01 2.11
CA GLU A 129 5.56 6.55 1.13
C GLU A 129 5.55 7.44 -0.12
N MET A 130 4.37 7.86 -0.57
CA MET A 130 4.21 8.81 -1.67
C MET A 130 4.72 10.21 -1.31
N GLY A 131 4.52 10.66 -0.06
CA GLY A 131 5.10 11.91 0.45
C GLY A 131 6.62 11.90 0.42
N VAL A 132 7.26 10.77 0.77
CA VAL A 132 8.71 10.61 0.66
C VAL A 132 9.17 10.69 -0.80
N LEU A 133 8.44 10.06 -1.72
CA LEU A 133 8.73 10.16 -3.16
C LEU A 133 8.64 11.60 -3.66
N LEU A 134 7.64 12.37 -3.22
CA LEU A 134 7.52 13.79 -3.56
C LEU A 134 8.73 14.59 -3.08
N VAL A 135 9.19 14.38 -1.84
CA VAL A 135 10.40 15.05 -1.31
C VAL A 135 11.62 14.73 -2.18
N ILE A 136 11.80 13.47 -2.56
CA ILE A 136 12.89 13.06 -3.45
C ILE A 136 12.79 13.79 -4.80
N LEU A 137 11.61 13.85 -5.42
CA LEU A 137 11.41 14.56 -6.69
C LEU A 137 11.69 16.06 -6.61
N VAL A 138 11.37 16.71 -5.48
CA VAL A 138 11.67 18.14 -5.26
C VAL A 138 13.18 18.35 -5.15
N VAL A 139 13.88 17.49 -4.40
CA VAL A 139 15.35 17.56 -4.26
C VAL A 139 16.05 17.39 -5.62
N TYR A 140 15.49 16.57 -6.51
CA TYR A 140 15.97 16.41 -7.88
C TYR A 140 15.58 17.56 -8.84
N GLY A 141 14.89 18.61 -8.36
CA GLY A 141 14.62 19.84 -9.11
C GLY A 141 13.44 19.79 -10.09
N ASN A 142 12.52 18.84 -9.92
CA ASN A 142 11.39 18.65 -10.84
C ASN A 142 10.20 19.58 -10.50
N ASN A 143 9.46 20.05 -11.53
CA ASN A 143 8.22 20.81 -11.35
C ASN A 143 7.01 19.86 -11.24
N ILE A 144 6.77 19.39 -10.02
CA ILE A 144 5.75 18.36 -9.70
C ILE A 144 4.35 18.97 -9.52
N TRP A 145 4.26 20.28 -9.32
CA TRP A 145 3.04 21.00 -8.95
C TRP A 145 1.82 20.73 -9.86
N PRO A 146 1.97 20.59 -11.20
CA PRO A 146 0.83 20.29 -12.07
C PRO A 146 0.28 18.86 -11.93
N TRP A 147 1.09 17.91 -11.45
CA TRP A 147 0.78 16.48 -11.48
C TRP A 147 0.22 15.94 -10.17
N ILE A 148 0.27 16.73 -9.10
CA ILE A 148 -0.28 16.38 -7.78
C ILE A 148 -1.78 16.01 -7.85
N PRO A 149 -2.65 16.74 -8.58
CA PRO A 149 -4.07 16.37 -8.67
C PRO A 149 -4.28 15.02 -9.37
N ALA A 150 -3.54 14.75 -10.45
CA ALA A 150 -3.59 13.48 -11.16
C ALA A 150 -3.11 12.32 -10.27
N MET A 151 -2.04 12.54 -9.49
CA MET A 151 -1.53 11.58 -8.51
C MET A 151 -2.61 11.24 -7.48
N LEU A 152 -3.24 12.24 -6.86
CA LEU A 152 -4.29 12.03 -5.87
C LEU A 152 -5.51 11.28 -6.44
N LEU A 153 -5.89 11.58 -7.68
CA LEU A 153 -6.96 10.86 -8.37
C LEU A 153 -6.60 9.38 -8.55
N LEU A 154 -5.39 9.07 -9.03
CA LEU A 154 -4.92 7.70 -9.20
C LEU A 154 -4.87 6.95 -7.86
N MET A 155 -4.41 7.58 -6.79
CA MET A 155 -4.44 7.01 -5.45
C MET A 155 -5.87 6.69 -5.00
N GLY A 156 -6.82 7.59 -5.28
CA GLY A 156 -8.25 7.38 -5.02
C GLY A 156 -8.80 6.17 -5.76
N VAL A 157 -8.60 6.10 -7.08
CA VAL A 157 -9.05 4.97 -7.91
C VAL A 157 -8.42 3.66 -7.43
N GLN A 158 -7.11 3.66 -7.15
CA GLN A 158 -6.42 2.50 -6.64
C GLN A 158 -6.96 2.05 -5.29
N SER A 159 -7.27 2.98 -4.38
CA SER A 159 -7.84 2.65 -3.07
C SER A 159 -9.21 1.96 -3.18
N VAL A 160 -10.07 2.42 -4.10
CA VAL A 160 -11.37 1.80 -4.37
C VAL A 160 -11.18 0.39 -4.95
N PHE A 161 -10.25 0.24 -5.89
CA PHE A 161 -9.91 -1.05 -6.48
C PHE A 161 -9.38 -2.05 -5.45
N VAL A 162 -8.44 -1.62 -4.61
CA VAL A 162 -7.88 -2.42 -3.50
C VAL A 162 -8.98 -2.80 -2.53
N THR A 163 -9.89 -1.88 -2.19
CA THR A 163 -11.01 -2.16 -1.27
C THR A 163 -11.92 -3.26 -1.82
N GLY A 164 -12.32 -3.16 -3.09
CA GLY A 164 -13.17 -4.15 -3.74
C GLY A 164 -12.54 -5.55 -3.77
N PHE A 165 -11.28 -5.64 -4.19
CA PHE A 165 -10.55 -6.91 -4.18
C PHE A 165 -10.32 -7.45 -2.77
N SER A 166 -10.01 -6.57 -1.81
CA SER A 166 -9.78 -6.94 -0.41
C SER A 166 -11.03 -7.56 0.21
N LEU A 167 -12.20 -6.97 -0.01
CA LEU A 167 -13.47 -7.52 0.47
C LEU A 167 -13.74 -8.91 -0.13
N GLY A 168 -13.58 -9.06 -1.44
CA GLY A 168 -13.79 -10.34 -2.13
C GLY A 168 -12.85 -11.44 -1.63
N LEU A 169 -11.55 -11.15 -1.58
CA LEU A 169 -10.54 -12.12 -1.13
C LEU A 169 -10.64 -12.44 0.36
N ALA A 170 -11.00 -11.46 1.20
CA ALA A 170 -11.11 -11.68 2.64
C ALA A 170 -12.31 -12.57 2.99
N VAL A 171 -13.42 -12.48 2.24
CA VAL A 171 -14.53 -13.45 2.36
C VAL A 171 -14.08 -14.83 1.87
N LEU A 172 -13.40 -14.90 0.73
CA LEU A 172 -12.98 -16.18 0.16
C LEU A 172 -11.97 -16.92 1.05
N ASN A 173 -11.07 -16.19 1.72
CA ASN A 173 -10.10 -16.76 2.67
C ASN A 173 -10.75 -17.39 3.92
N VAL A 174 -11.96 -16.95 4.31
CA VAL A 174 -12.69 -17.59 5.41
C VAL A 174 -13.10 -19.02 5.05
N TYR A 175 -13.39 -19.28 3.78
CA TYR A 175 -13.74 -20.61 3.27
C TYR A 175 -12.51 -21.44 2.90
N PHE A 176 -11.51 -20.81 2.26
CA PHE A 176 -10.29 -21.48 1.80
C PHE A 176 -9.05 -20.79 2.37
N ARG A 177 -8.53 -21.32 3.47
CA ARG A 177 -7.36 -20.76 4.16
C ARG A 177 -6.09 -20.76 3.30
N ASP A 178 -5.99 -21.69 2.35
CA ASP A 178 -4.83 -21.82 1.45
C ASP A 178 -4.77 -20.72 0.38
N LEU A 179 -5.86 -19.96 0.19
CA LEU A 179 -5.85 -18.79 -0.71
C LEU A 179 -4.84 -17.75 -0.28
N GLN A 180 -4.60 -17.60 1.02
CA GLN A 180 -3.63 -16.62 1.49
C GLN A 180 -2.21 -16.91 0.98
N TYR A 181 -1.84 -18.20 0.86
CA TYR A 181 -0.56 -18.59 0.27
C TYR A 181 -0.58 -18.51 -1.26
N LEU A 182 -1.64 -19.03 -1.90
CA LEU A 182 -1.77 -19.03 -3.37
C LEU A 182 -1.84 -17.63 -3.96
N PHE A 183 -2.77 -16.80 -3.49
CA PHE A 183 -2.92 -15.42 -3.97
C PHE A 183 -1.82 -14.52 -3.41
N GLY A 184 -1.54 -14.64 -2.12
CA GLY A 184 -0.68 -13.70 -1.42
C GLY A 184 0.78 -13.78 -1.82
N ASN A 185 1.29 -14.97 -2.15
CA ASN A 185 2.69 -15.15 -2.52
C ASN A 185 2.85 -15.51 -4.00
N ILE A 186 2.10 -16.48 -4.51
CA ILE A 186 2.35 -17.01 -5.86
C ILE A 186 1.74 -16.10 -6.92
N LEU A 187 0.45 -15.76 -6.79
CA LEU A 187 -0.25 -14.99 -7.82
C LEU A 187 0.21 -13.53 -7.89
N LEU A 188 0.37 -12.88 -6.74
CA LEU A 188 0.92 -11.52 -6.67
C LEU A 188 2.35 -11.47 -7.21
N GLN A 189 3.20 -12.46 -6.92
CA GLN A 189 4.55 -12.47 -7.47
C GLN A 189 4.55 -12.72 -8.98
N ALA A 190 3.73 -13.66 -9.47
CA ALA A 190 3.60 -13.90 -10.91
C ALA A 190 3.09 -12.66 -11.66
N TRP A 191 2.10 -11.95 -11.12
CA TRP A 191 1.55 -10.75 -11.73
C TRP A 191 2.54 -9.58 -11.71
N PHE A 192 3.43 -9.49 -10.72
CA PHE A 192 4.47 -8.46 -10.74
C PHE A 192 5.43 -8.59 -11.94
N PHE A 193 5.67 -9.82 -12.41
CA PHE A 193 6.64 -10.10 -13.47
C PHE A 193 6.03 -10.21 -14.88
N LEU A 194 4.70 -10.09 -15.01
CA LEU A 194 3.95 -10.27 -16.25
C LEU A 194 3.53 -8.90 -16.82
#